data_AF-A0A7K7D916-F1
#
_entry.id   AF-A0A7K7D916-F1
#
_cell.length_a   1.000
_cell.length_b   1.000
_cell.length_c   1.000
_cell.angle_alpha   90.00
_cell.angle_beta   90.00
_cell.angle_gamma   90.00
#
_symmetry.space_group_name_H-M   'P 1'
#
loop_
_entity.id
_entity.type
_entity.pdbx_description
1 polymer ?
#
loop_
_entity_poly.entity_id
_entity_poly.type
_entity_poly.pdbx_seq_one_letter_code
_entity_poly.pdbx_strand_id
1 'polypeptide(L)'
;RGISHEPGSHWTEPGCQSCSCQVSIPSSHPIFPKAPSQPGMSHHVSWQGGQVLCDTVSCSVPCSHPLPAPAGGCCPTCTGCLHEGVARAEGDVFSPSDGNCTVCVCLAGNVSCLSPECPPGSCPSPSPADCCSCTPEKCNFRGRTYAHGARFSLDGDDCTTCVCQVGPGCCFLDDNGVEFPVGQIWSPGDPCELCICQADGSVSCQRTDCVETCPYPIRIPGQCCPDCSAGCTYMGRIFSNNETFPSALDPCLSCICLVR
;
A
#
# COMPACT_ATOMS: atom_id res chain seq x y z
N ARG A 1 35.39 28.95 -29.87
CA ARG A 1 36.82 29.16 -30.25
C ARG A 1 37.22 27.99 -31.15
N GLY A 2 37.33 28.21 -32.47
CA GLY A 2 38.18 27.40 -33.36
C GLY A 2 37.74 26.01 -33.83
N ILE A 3 36.52 25.53 -33.58
CA ILE A 3 36.06 24.23 -34.11
C ILE A 3 35.20 24.51 -35.34
N SER A 4 35.61 23.98 -36.50
CA SER A 4 34.83 24.02 -37.73
C SER A 4 33.85 22.85 -37.73
N HIS A 5 32.56 23.16 -37.83
CA HIS A 5 31.48 22.18 -37.88
C HIS A 5 31.03 21.95 -39.32
N GLU A 6 30.80 20.70 -39.71
CA GLU A 6 30.32 20.37 -41.05
C GLU A 6 28.87 20.88 -41.25
N PRO A 7 28.49 21.26 -42.49
CA PRO A 7 27.11 21.60 -42.82
C PRO A 7 26.12 20.52 -42.36
N GLY A 8 25.06 20.93 -41.63
CA GLY A 8 24.04 20.01 -41.10
C GLY A 8 24.47 19.21 -39.87
N SER A 9 25.66 19.44 -39.32
CA SER A 9 26.07 18.80 -38.07
C SER A 9 25.28 19.34 -36.86
N HIS A 10 25.11 18.47 -35.87
CA HIS A 10 24.49 18.77 -34.57
C HIS A 10 25.49 18.49 -33.45
N TRP A 11 25.55 19.37 -32.45
CA TRP A 11 26.40 19.19 -31.28
C TRP A 11 25.78 19.83 -30.05
N THR A 12 26.32 19.50 -28.88
CA THR A 12 25.90 20.09 -27.61
C THR A 12 27.02 20.97 -27.08
N GLU A 13 26.73 22.23 -26.79
CA GLU A 13 27.68 23.15 -26.17
C GLU A 13 27.63 23.06 -24.63
N PRO A 14 28.73 23.44 -23.94
CA PRO A 14 28.74 23.59 -22.49
C PRO A 14 27.59 24.49 -22.04
N GLY A 15 26.85 24.06 -21.01
CA GLY A 15 25.64 24.77 -20.57
C GLY A 15 24.35 24.28 -21.21
N CYS A 16 24.31 23.05 -21.75
CA CYS A 16 23.08 22.38 -22.19
C CYS A 16 22.38 23.08 -23.36
N GLN A 17 23.15 23.49 -24.37
CA GLN A 17 22.61 24.06 -25.61
C GLN A 17 22.80 23.07 -26.75
N SER A 18 21.72 22.73 -27.44
CA SER A 18 21.79 21.93 -28.66
C SER A 18 21.92 22.88 -29.85
N CYS A 19 23.03 22.76 -30.56
CA CYS A 19 23.37 23.61 -31.67
C CYS A 19 23.37 22.82 -32.98
N SER A 20 22.98 23.48 -34.06
CA SER A 20 23.04 22.93 -35.42
C SER A 20 23.66 23.93 -36.39
N CYS A 21 24.43 23.42 -37.36
CA CYS A 21 24.98 24.23 -38.44
C CYS A 21 24.00 24.23 -39.61
N GLN A 22 23.17 25.27 -39.70
CA GLN A 22 22.24 25.45 -40.82
C GLN A 22 22.98 26.12 -41.97
N VAL A 23 22.98 25.50 -43.15
CA VAL A 23 23.53 26.10 -44.36
C VAL A 23 22.39 26.41 -45.29
N SER A 24 22.12 27.70 -45.48
CA SER A 24 21.22 28.17 -46.51
C SER A 24 21.85 27.92 -47.87
N ILE A 25 21.34 26.92 -48.60
CA ILE A 25 21.68 26.74 -50.02
C ILE A 25 21.21 28.00 -50.74
N PRO A 26 22.10 28.78 -51.39
CA PRO A 26 21.65 29.89 -52.21
C PRO A 26 20.82 29.29 -53.35
N SER A 27 19.54 29.65 -53.43
CA SER A 27 18.59 29.24 -54.46
C SER A 27 18.99 29.66 -55.89
N SER A 28 20.18 30.21 -56.06
CA SER A 28 20.71 30.80 -57.29
C SER A 28 21.87 30.02 -57.91
N HIS A 29 22.09 28.75 -57.56
CA HIS A 29 22.97 27.92 -58.39
C HIS A 29 22.37 27.81 -59.79
N PRO A 30 23.07 28.26 -60.86
CA PRO A 30 22.63 27.99 -62.21
C PRO A 30 22.53 26.48 -62.36
N ILE A 31 21.39 25.99 -62.82
CA ILE A 31 21.24 24.61 -63.28
C ILE A 31 22.15 24.48 -64.50
N PHE A 32 23.43 24.16 -64.28
CA PHE A 32 24.31 23.79 -65.38
C PHE A 32 23.81 22.45 -65.93
N PRO A 33 23.64 22.32 -67.27
CA PRO A 33 23.29 21.05 -67.86
C PRO A 33 24.36 20.03 -67.48
N LYS A 34 23.88 18.85 -67.03
CA LYS A 34 24.66 17.70 -66.61
C LYS A 34 25.75 17.39 -67.64
N ALA A 35 26.98 17.84 -67.39
CA ALA A 35 28.13 17.49 -68.20
C ALA A 35 28.48 16.00 -68.00
N PRO A 36 29.09 15.33 -68.98
CA PRO A 36 29.36 13.90 -68.92
C PRO A 36 30.28 13.58 -67.74
N SER A 37 29.94 12.53 -66.99
CA SER A 37 30.74 12.00 -65.90
C SER A 37 32.11 11.54 -66.40
N GLN A 38 33.15 12.37 -66.24
CA GLN A 38 34.52 11.91 -66.27
C GLN A 38 34.92 11.44 -64.86
N PRO A 39 35.48 10.23 -64.70
CA PRO A 39 35.90 9.72 -63.41
C PRO A 39 37.18 10.45 -62.96
N GLY A 40 37.14 11.11 -61.80
CA GLY A 40 38.35 11.58 -61.12
C GLY A 40 38.36 13.03 -60.60
N MET A 41 37.29 13.81 -60.72
CA MET A 41 37.26 15.17 -60.15
C MET A 41 36.32 15.27 -58.96
N SER A 42 36.87 15.23 -57.75
CA SER A 42 36.15 15.60 -56.53
C SER A 42 35.97 17.11 -56.51
N HIS A 43 34.78 17.59 -56.88
CA HIS A 43 34.41 18.99 -56.68
C HIS A 43 34.25 19.25 -55.17
N HIS A 44 35.25 19.88 -54.55
CA HIS A 44 35.10 20.43 -53.20
C HIS A 44 34.18 21.65 -53.27
N VAL A 45 32.90 21.47 -52.96
CA VAL A 45 31.98 22.60 -52.75
C VAL A 45 32.33 23.23 -51.40
N SER A 46 32.94 24.41 -51.41
CA SER A 46 33.19 25.19 -50.19
C SER A 46 31.97 26.04 -49.86
N TRP A 47 31.26 25.67 -48.79
CA TRP A 47 30.14 26.46 -48.27
C TRP A 47 30.70 27.63 -47.45
N GLN A 48 30.53 28.87 -47.93
CA GLN A 48 30.87 30.09 -47.18
C GLN A 48 29.56 30.70 -46.64
N GLY A 49 29.29 30.51 -45.35
CA GLY A 49 28.17 31.18 -44.65
C GLY A 49 27.11 30.26 -44.01
N GLY A 50 27.52 29.31 -43.17
CA GLY A 50 26.58 28.59 -42.29
C GLY A 50 26.20 29.44 -41.07
N GLN A 51 24.93 29.41 -40.68
CA GLN A 51 24.44 29.99 -39.43
C GLN A 51 24.36 28.91 -38.35
N VAL A 52 24.92 29.19 -37.18
CA VAL A 52 24.74 28.32 -36.01
C VAL A 52 23.44 28.73 -35.31
N LEU A 53 22.51 27.79 -35.20
CA LEU A 53 21.30 27.94 -34.41
C LEU A 53 21.42 27.07 -33.17
N CYS A 54 21.26 27.67 -31.98
CA CYS A 54 21.36 26.98 -30.71
C CYS A 54 20.08 27.18 -29.90
N ASP A 55 19.55 26.09 -29.39
CA ASP A 55 18.39 26.09 -28.50
C ASP A 55 18.72 25.45 -27.16
N THR A 56 18.08 25.94 -26.09
CA THR A 56 18.23 25.36 -24.75
C THR A 56 17.58 23.99 -24.69
N VAL A 57 18.33 22.97 -24.23
CA VAL A 57 17.81 21.62 -24.06
C VAL A 57 16.75 21.62 -22.95
N SER A 58 15.53 21.28 -23.31
CA SER A 58 14.42 21.11 -22.37
C SER A 58 14.26 19.63 -22.04
N CYS A 59 14.57 19.24 -20.80
CA CYS A 59 14.48 17.85 -20.36
C CYS A 59 13.10 17.57 -19.73
N SER A 60 12.46 16.47 -20.12
CA SER A 60 11.27 15.95 -19.41
C SER A 60 11.72 14.95 -18.35
N VAL A 61 11.42 15.23 -17.09
CA VAL A 61 11.87 14.41 -15.95
C VAL A 61 10.65 13.97 -15.14
N PRO A 62 10.07 12.79 -15.43
CA PRO A 62 8.86 12.30 -14.79
C PRO A 62 9.13 11.53 -13.49
N CYS A 63 10.17 11.91 -12.73
CA CYS A 63 10.53 11.28 -11.46
C CYS A 63 10.90 12.33 -10.40
N SER A 64 10.76 11.96 -9.13
CA SER A 64 10.90 12.86 -7.98
C SER A 64 12.34 13.06 -7.51
N HIS A 65 13.21 12.06 -7.71
CA HIS A 65 14.58 12.04 -7.20
C HIS A 65 15.58 11.67 -8.31
N PRO A 66 15.63 12.43 -9.42
CA PRO A 66 16.46 12.07 -10.55
C PRO A 66 17.96 12.11 -10.19
N LEU A 67 18.73 11.19 -10.77
CA LEU A 67 20.18 11.25 -10.70
C LEU A 67 20.72 12.37 -11.60
N PRO A 68 21.85 13.00 -11.23
CA PRO A 68 22.51 13.99 -12.07
C PRO A 68 22.85 13.44 -13.45
N ALA A 69 22.97 14.34 -14.44
CA ALA A 69 23.36 13.94 -15.78
C ALA A 69 24.69 13.16 -15.75
N PRO A 70 24.80 12.04 -16.48
CA PRO A 70 26.08 11.31 -16.62
C PRO A 70 27.17 12.23 -17.18
N ALA A 71 28.44 11.85 -17.03
CA ALA A 71 29.55 12.65 -17.56
C ALA A 71 29.37 12.91 -19.07
N GLY A 72 29.27 14.19 -19.46
CA GLY A 72 29.04 14.62 -20.85
C GLY A 72 27.57 14.63 -21.27
N GLY A 73 26.66 14.17 -20.40
CA GLY A 73 25.22 14.29 -20.57
C GLY A 73 24.70 15.66 -20.13
N CYS A 74 23.54 16.03 -20.68
CA CYS A 74 22.86 17.27 -20.31
C CYS A 74 21.68 17.04 -19.36
N CYS A 75 20.87 15.99 -19.62
CA CYS A 75 19.66 15.72 -18.86
C CYS A 75 19.91 14.75 -17.71
N PRO A 76 19.22 14.94 -16.57
CA PRO A 76 19.26 13.98 -15.47
C PRO A 76 18.51 12.70 -15.84
N THR A 77 18.74 11.62 -15.09
CA THR A 77 18.20 10.28 -15.39
C THR A 77 17.37 9.71 -14.24
N CYS A 78 16.32 8.96 -14.56
CA CYS A 78 15.45 8.25 -13.61
C CYS A 78 15.83 6.76 -13.47
N THR A 79 17.06 6.38 -13.82
CA THR A 79 17.58 5.00 -13.69
C THR A 79 18.03 4.63 -12.26
N GLY A 80 17.82 5.54 -11.32
CA GLY A 80 18.16 5.42 -9.91
C GLY A 80 17.77 6.72 -9.20
N CYS A 81 18.07 6.83 -7.91
CA CYS A 81 17.59 7.94 -7.09
C CYS A 81 18.73 8.73 -6.45
N LEU A 82 18.64 10.06 -6.45
CA LEU A 82 19.49 10.90 -5.61
C LEU A 82 18.73 11.27 -4.32
N HIS A 83 19.19 10.78 -3.17
CA HIS A 83 18.59 11.06 -1.87
C HIS A 83 19.66 11.57 -0.89
N GLU A 84 19.46 12.77 -0.34
CA GLU A 84 20.42 13.45 0.56
C GLU A 84 21.86 13.51 0.03
N GLY A 85 22.02 13.66 -1.29
CA GLY A 85 23.34 13.71 -1.94
C GLY A 85 23.97 12.33 -2.20
N VAL A 86 23.30 11.24 -1.84
CA VAL A 86 23.74 9.87 -2.09
C VAL A 86 22.98 9.28 -3.27
N ALA A 87 23.72 8.79 -4.27
CA ALA A 87 23.14 8.06 -5.39
C ALA A 87 22.78 6.64 -4.96
N ARG A 88 21.54 6.24 -5.21
CA ARG A 88 20.96 4.92 -4.94
C ARG A 88 20.62 4.24 -6.26
N ALA A 89 20.95 2.96 -6.37
CA ALA A 89 20.59 2.15 -7.52
C ALA A 89 19.09 1.80 -7.51
N GLU A 90 18.57 1.42 -8.67
CA GLU A 90 17.21 0.89 -8.80
C GLU A 90 17.04 -0.35 -7.91
N GLY A 91 15.98 -0.34 -7.08
CA GLY A 91 15.68 -1.42 -6.13
C GLY A 91 16.42 -1.32 -4.79
N ASP A 92 17.26 -0.30 -4.58
CA ASP A 92 17.95 -0.12 -3.30
C ASP A 92 16.96 0.13 -2.16
N VAL A 93 17.12 -0.63 -1.08
CA VAL A 93 16.41 -0.46 0.19
C VAL A 93 17.38 0.11 1.22
N PHE A 94 17.02 1.23 1.84
CA PHE A 94 17.88 1.93 2.79
C PHE A 94 17.09 2.59 3.92
N SER A 95 17.75 2.78 5.06
CA SER A 95 17.20 3.50 6.20
C SER A 95 17.90 4.86 6.33
N PRO A 96 17.20 6.00 6.22
CA PRO A 96 17.83 7.32 6.36
C PRO A 96 18.39 7.57 7.77
N SER A 97 17.77 6.98 8.80
CA SER A 97 18.21 7.11 10.19
C SER A 97 17.84 5.89 11.03
N ASP A 98 18.76 5.44 11.89
CA ASP A 98 18.61 4.26 12.74
C ASP A 98 17.61 4.45 13.92
N GLY A 99 16.97 5.61 14.04
CA GLY A 99 16.10 5.96 15.18
C GLY A 99 14.61 6.08 14.88
N ASN A 100 14.19 6.05 13.60
CA ASN A 100 12.78 6.21 13.21
C ASN A 100 12.25 5.06 12.32
N CYS A 101 13.10 4.05 12.07
CA CYS A 101 12.77 2.82 11.34
C CYS A 101 12.11 3.07 9.99
N THR A 102 12.37 4.25 9.44
CA THR A 102 11.88 4.61 8.13
C THR A 102 12.69 3.81 7.13
N VAL A 103 12.03 2.96 6.38
CA VAL A 103 12.64 2.20 5.30
C VAL A 103 12.22 2.83 4.00
N CYS A 104 13.20 3.25 3.22
CA CYS A 104 13.00 3.85 1.91
C CYS A 104 13.43 2.87 0.82
N VAL A 105 12.74 2.92 -0.31
CA VAL A 105 13.09 2.17 -1.52
C VAL A 105 13.21 3.12 -2.71
N CYS A 106 14.22 2.90 -3.55
CA CYS A 106 14.38 3.60 -4.81
C CYS A 106 13.76 2.79 -5.96
N LEU A 107 12.74 3.34 -6.62
CA LEU A 107 12.08 2.71 -7.77
C LEU A 107 11.80 3.75 -8.86
N ALA A 108 12.31 3.52 -10.07
CA ALA A 108 12.16 4.36 -11.26
C ALA A 108 12.49 5.85 -11.00
N GLY A 109 13.54 6.12 -10.23
CA GLY A 109 13.94 7.47 -9.85
C GLY A 109 13.03 8.14 -8.81
N ASN A 110 12.16 7.37 -8.15
CA ASN A 110 11.34 7.83 -7.03
C ASN A 110 11.77 7.14 -5.73
N VAL A 111 11.97 7.93 -4.69
CA VAL A 111 12.18 7.42 -3.34
C VAL A 111 10.82 7.33 -2.65
N SER A 112 10.44 6.13 -2.22
CA SER A 112 9.24 5.89 -1.42
C SER A 112 9.66 5.42 -0.03
N CYS A 113 9.30 6.18 1.00
CA CYS A 113 9.64 5.88 2.39
C CYS A 113 8.40 5.42 3.16
N LEU A 114 8.58 4.36 3.93
CA LEU A 114 7.58 3.82 4.83
C LEU A 114 8.13 3.95 6.25
N SER A 115 7.50 4.83 7.03
CA SER A 115 7.71 4.92 8.48
C SER A 115 6.57 4.19 9.18
N PRO A 116 6.82 3.31 10.15
CA PRO A 116 5.75 2.74 10.95
C PRO A 116 5.05 3.86 11.75
N GLU A 117 3.73 3.95 11.64
CA GLU A 117 2.92 4.78 12.52
C GLU A 117 2.85 4.09 13.88
N CYS A 118 3.58 4.58 14.88
CA CYS A 118 3.47 4.04 16.23
C CYS A 118 2.08 4.43 16.79
N PRO A 119 1.29 3.46 17.31
CA PRO A 119 0.01 3.78 17.92
C PRO A 119 0.19 4.73 19.11
N PRO A 120 -0.73 5.69 19.32
CA PRO A 120 -0.69 6.56 20.48
C PRO A 120 -0.98 5.74 21.75
N GLY A 121 0.09 5.30 22.42
CA GLY A 121 0.06 4.75 23.76
C GLY A 121 -0.12 3.23 23.88
N SER A 122 0.49 2.71 24.95
CA SER A 122 0.29 1.40 25.60
C SER A 122 0.79 0.15 24.86
N CYS A 123 2.04 -0.23 25.15
CA CYS A 123 2.54 -1.58 24.85
C CYS A 123 2.50 -2.47 26.11
N PRO A 124 2.05 -3.74 26.02
CA PRO A 124 1.94 -4.65 27.17
C PRO A 124 3.25 -5.29 27.64
N SER A 125 4.39 -5.05 26.99
CA SER A 125 5.69 -5.61 27.41
C SER A 125 6.91 -4.80 26.95
N PRO A 126 8.04 -4.88 27.67
CA PRO A 126 9.30 -4.29 27.23
C PRO A 126 9.94 -5.19 26.17
N SER A 127 9.73 -4.89 24.90
CA SER A 127 10.52 -5.51 23.83
C SER A 127 11.91 -4.84 23.74
N PRO A 128 12.91 -5.51 23.15
CA PRO A 128 14.17 -4.86 22.80
C PRO A 128 13.87 -3.65 21.92
N ALA A 129 14.58 -2.56 22.18
CA ALA A 129 14.40 -1.29 21.51
C ALA A 129 14.87 -1.39 20.06
N ASP A 130 13.95 -1.60 19.12
CA ASP A 130 14.29 -1.59 17.69
C ASP A 130 13.43 -0.64 16.86
N CYS A 131 12.36 -0.03 17.42
CA CYS A 131 11.68 1.05 16.70
C CYS A 131 10.79 2.00 17.49
N CYS A 132 9.72 1.48 18.09
CA CYS A 132 8.80 2.29 18.89
C CYS A 132 9.19 2.15 20.37
N SER A 133 9.79 3.18 20.96
CA SER A 133 9.96 3.25 22.41
C SER A 133 8.62 3.56 23.07
N CYS A 134 7.83 2.53 23.32
CA CYS A 134 6.71 2.61 24.25
C CYS A 134 7.26 2.82 25.67
N THR A 135 7.14 4.02 26.22
CA THR A 135 7.27 4.19 27.67
C THR A 135 5.97 3.69 28.29
N PRO A 136 5.97 2.58 29.05
CA PRO A 136 4.73 2.13 29.70
C PRO A 136 4.28 3.21 30.67
N GLU A 137 3.08 3.75 30.46
CA GLU A 137 2.47 4.64 31.44
C GLU A 137 2.37 3.90 32.78
N LYS A 138 2.59 4.65 33.87
CA LYS A 138 2.63 4.10 35.22
C LYS A 138 1.49 4.67 36.03
N CYS A 139 0.80 3.85 36.83
CA CYS A 139 -0.22 4.37 37.75
C CYS A 139 0.45 5.18 38.85
N ASN A 140 -0.01 6.41 39.10
CA ASN A 140 0.36 7.14 40.30
C ASN A 140 -0.72 6.94 41.37
N PHE A 141 -0.34 6.38 42.52
CA PHE A 141 -1.23 6.22 43.65
C PHE A 141 -0.52 6.66 44.94
N ARG A 142 -1.09 7.64 45.65
CA ARG A 142 -0.52 8.27 46.87
C ARG A 142 0.96 8.69 46.72
N GLY A 143 1.34 9.21 45.54
CA GLY A 143 2.71 9.66 45.26
C GLY A 143 3.71 8.54 44.95
N ARG A 144 3.24 7.29 44.85
CA ARG A 144 4.05 6.14 44.41
C ARG A 144 3.62 5.73 43.01
N THR A 145 4.59 5.27 42.23
CA THR A 145 4.41 4.99 40.81
C THR A 145 4.53 3.49 40.59
N TYR A 146 3.47 2.87 40.06
CA TYR A 146 3.36 1.42 39.86
C TYR A 146 3.41 1.09 38.37
N ALA A 147 4.18 0.05 38.01
CA ALA A 147 4.19 -0.48 36.65
C ALA A 147 2.84 -1.17 36.35
N HIS A 148 2.46 -1.22 35.07
CA HIS A 148 1.30 -2.01 34.62
C HIS A 148 1.40 -3.46 35.15
N GLY A 149 0.29 -3.99 35.68
CA GLY A 149 0.20 -5.32 36.30
C GLY A 149 0.75 -5.43 37.72
N ALA A 150 1.39 -4.37 38.26
CA ALA A 150 1.90 -4.39 39.62
C ALA A 150 0.75 -4.51 40.63
N ARG A 151 0.88 -5.52 41.52
CA ARG A 151 -0.03 -5.75 42.64
C ARG A 151 0.51 -5.06 43.88
N PHE A 152 -0.31 -4.23 44.51
CA PHE A 152 0.09 -3.50 45.71
C PHE A 152 -1.05 -3.43 46.72
N SER A 153 -0.70 -3.42 48.00
CA SER A 153 -1.64 -3.24 49.09
C SER A 153 -1.60 -1.80 49.59
N LEU A 154 -2.76 -1.25 49.92
CA LEU A 154 -2.92 0.16 50.32
C LEU A 154 -2.27 0.46 51.67
N ASP A 155 -2.41 -0.46 52.61
CA ASP A 155 -2.08 -0.25 54.03
C ASP A 155 -1.24 -1.41 54.63
N GLY A 156 -0.73 -2.32 53.79
CA GLY A 156 0.03 -3.51 54.24
C GLY A 156 -0.85 -4.66 54.77
N ASP A 157 -2.16 -4.46 54.78
CA ASP A 157 -3.14 -5.47 55.10
C ASP A 157 -3.37 -6.39 53.90
N ASP A 158 -3.24 -7.70 54.12
CA ASP A 158 -3.40 -8.77 53.10
C ASP A 158 -4.82 -8.83 52.49
N CYS A 159 -5.75 -8.02 53.01
CA CYS A 159 -7.13 -7.97 52.55
C CYS A 159 -7.36 -7.10 51.32
N THR A 160 -6.46 -6.16 50.98
CA THR A 160 -6.65 -5.27 49.82
C THR A 160 -5.49 -5.41 48.84
N THR A 161 -5.78 -5.90 47.63
CA THR A 161 -4.84 -5.96 46.51
C THR A 161 -5.33 -5.08 45.38
N CYS A 162 -4.61 -4.00 45.10
CA CYS A 162 -4.81 -3.15 43.93
C CYS A 162 -3.89 -3.60 42.81
N VAL A 163 -4.38 -3.56 41.57
CA VAL A 163 -3.58 -3.86 40.37
C VAL A 163 -3.51 -2.61 39.52
N CYS A 164 -2.29 -2.18 39.16
CA CYS A 164 -2.14 -1.07 38.24
C CYS A 164 -2.52 -1.49 36.81
N GLN A 165 -3.63 -0.96 36.29
CA GLN A 165 -4.04 -1.14 34.90
C GLN A 165 -3.91 0.19 34.17
N VAL A 166 -2.99 0.27 33.22
CA VAL A 166 -2.85 1.43 32.32
C VAL A 166 -2.97 0.97 30.88
N GLY A 167 -3.87 1.60 30.12
CA GLY A 167 -4.20 1.29 28.73
C GLY A 167 -5.67 1.60 28.40
N PRO A 168 -6.05 1.72 27.12
CA PRO A 168 -7.47 1.76 26.76
C PRO A 168 -8.07 0.44 27.21
N GLY A 169 -9.07 0.52 28.10
CA GLY A 169 -9.55 -0.61 28.86
C GLY A 169 -9.87 -1.80 27.97
N CYS A 170 -9.21 -2.94 28.23
CA CYS A 170 -9.70 -4.22 27.74
C CYS A 170 -11.16 -4.36 28.21
N CYS A 171 -12.06 -4.74 27.30
CA CYS A 171 -13.39 -5.11 27.73
C CYS A 171 -13.31 -6.51 28.36
N PHE A 172 -13.60 -6.61 29.65
CA PHE A 172 -13.92 -7.91 30.24
C PHE A 172 -15.31 -8.32 29.75
N LEU A 173 -15.48 -9.56 29.31
CA LEU A 173 -16.67 -10.41 29.53
C LEU A 173 -16.65 -11.60 28.54
N ASP A 174 -16.10 -12.72 29.01
CA ASP A 174 -16.79 -14.00 28.88
C ASP A 174 -16.85 -14.66 30.28
N ASP A 175 -17.73 -15.66 30.46
CA ASP A 175 -17.85 -16.42 31.72
C ASP A 175 -16.57 -17.23 32.06
N ASN A 176 -15.54 -17.20 31.19
CA ASN A 176 -14.25 -17.89 31.35
C ASN A 176 -13.06 -16.96 31.59
N GLY A 177 -13.27 -15.63 31.67
CA GLY A 177 -12.22 -14.65 31.93
C GLY A 177 -11.26 -14.36 30.76
N VAL A 178 -11.70 -14.52 29.51
CA VAL A 178 -10.94 -14.20 28.29
C VAL A 178 -11.00 -12.70 28.00
N GLU A 179 -9.83 -12.11 27.75
CA GLU A 179 -9.68 -10.68 27.44
C GLU A 179 -9.80 -10.44 25.92
N PHE A 180 -10.68 -9.51 25.53
CA PHE A 180 -10.84 -9.08 24.14
C PHE A 180 -10.28 -7.66 23.93
N PRO A 181 -9.38 -7.44 22.95
CA PRO A 181 -8.91 -6.12 22.59
C PRO A 181 -10.03 -5.25 22.01
N VAL A 182 -9.88 -3.94 22.18
CA VAL A 182 -10.76 -2.93 21.57
C VAL A 182 -10.88 -3.15 20.07
N GLY A 183 -12.11 -3.17 19.56
CA GLY A 183 -12.44 -3.42 18.17
C GLY A 183 -12.59 -4.91 17.80
N GLN A 184 -12.27 -5.85 18.70
CA GLN A 184 -12.54 -7.26 18.45
C GLN A 184 -14.04 -7.56 18.55
N ILE A 185 -14.52 -8.39 17.62
CA ILE A 185 -15.90 -8.89 17.54
C ILE A 185 -15.91 -10.37 17.91
N TRP A 186 -16.86 -10.80 18.74
CA TRP A 186 -17.03 -12.20 19.11
C TRP A 186 -18.51 -12.58 19.29
N SER A 187 -18.79 -13.88 19.29
CA SER A 187 -20.10 -14.46 19.62
C SER A 187 -20.03 -15.20 20.95
N PRO A 188 -20.77 -14.77 22.00
CA PRO A 188 -20.75 -15.40 23.33
C PRO A 188 -21.60 -16.69 23.37
N GLY A 189 -21.42 -17.59 22.40
CA GLY A 189 -22.10 -18.88 22.33
C GLY A 189 -23.46 -18.89 21.63
N ASP A 190 -24.14 -17.75 21.49
CA ASP A 190 -25.33 -17.61 20.62
C ASP A 190 -24.89 -17.11 19.23
N PRO A 191 -25.17 -17.84 18.14
CA PRO A 191 -24.79 -17.42 16.78
C PRO A 191 -25.49 -16.14 16.32
N CYS A 192 -26.60 -15.75 16.95
CA CYS A 192 -27.34 -14.53 16.67
C CYS A 192 -26.90 -13.32 17.47
N GLU A 193 -25.99 -13.49 18.42
CA GLU A 193 -25.47 -12.41 19.23
C GLU A 193 -24.01 -12.14 18.86
N LEU A 194 -23.74 -10.88 18.52
CA LEU A 194 -22.40 -10.41 18.22
C LEU A 194 -22.08 -9.26 19.17
N CYS A 195 -20.97 -9.39 19.88
CA CYS A 195 -20.46 -8.38 20.78
C CYS A 195 -19.20 -7.75 20.22
N ILE A 196 -19.04 -6.45 20.46
CA ILE A 196 -17.83 -5.69 20.13
C ILE A 196 -17.30 -4.98 21.37
N CYS A 197 -15.98 -4.94 21.51
CA CYS A 197 -15.33 -4.13 22.53
C CYS A 197 -15.16 -2.70 22.01
N GLN A 198 -15.88 -1.75 22.63
CA GLN A 198 -15.85 -0.34 22.27
C GLN A 198 -14.58 0.35 22.78
N ALA A 199 -14.25 1.52 22.21
CA ALA A 199 -13.04 2.27 22.55
C ALA A 199 -13.00 2.77 24.02
N ASP A 200 -14.15 2.83 24.69
CA ASP A 200 -14.28 3.20 26.10
C ASP A 200 -14.19 2.00 27.06
N GLY A 201 -13.89 0.79 26.55
CA GLY A 201 -13.81 -0.43 27.34
C GLY A 201 -15.17 -1.04 27.68
N SER A 202 -16.27 -0.51 27.12
CA SER A 202 -17.60 -1.11 27.25
C SER A 202 -17.85 -2.21 26.22
N VAL A 203 -18.58 -3.25 26.61
CA VAL A 203 -19.05 -4.28 25.68
C VAL A 203 -20.39 -3.84 25.09
N SER A 204 -20.47 -3.78 23.77
CA SER A 204 -21.71 -3.53 23.04
C SER A 204 -22.12 -4.79 22.30
N CYS A 205 -23.20 -5.44 22.73
CA CYS A 205 -23.76 -6.61 22.07
C CYS A 205 -25.00 -6.24 21.25
N GLN A 206 -25.07 -6.76 20.03
CA GLN A 206 -26.23 -6.63 19.16
C GLN A 206 -26.73 -8.02 18.80
N ARG A 207 -28.03 -8.23 19.02
CA ARG A 207 -28.74 -9.44 18.63
C ARG A 207 -29.36 -9.24 17.25
N THR A 208 -29.24 -10.26 16.41
CA THR A 208 -29.90 -10.32 15.10
C THR A 208 -31.27 -10.97 15.27
N ASP A 209 -32.33 -10.22 14.97
CA ASP A 209 -33.69 -10.74 14.94
C ASP A 209 -33.99 -11.32 13.54
N CYS A 210 -34.22 -12.63 13.47
CA CYS A 210 -34.56 -13.31 12.24
C CYS A 210 -36.05 -13.17 11.92
N VAL A 211 -36.38 -12.81 10.69
CA VAL A 211 -37.76 -12.75 10.21
C VAL A 211 -38.16 -14.13 9.67
N GLU A 212 -38.99 -14.86 10.42
CA GLU A 212 -39.49 -16.18 10.00
C GLU A 212 -40.83 -16.05 9.26
N THR A 213 -40.77 -15.73 7.97
CA THR A 213 -41.98 -15.61 7.12
C THR A 213 -42.16 -16.74 6.12
N CYS A 214 -41.23 -17.70 6.04
CA CYS A 214 -41.27 -18.78 5.05
C CYS A 214 -41.84 -20.08 5.64
N PRO A 215 -42.58 -20.88 4.84
CA PRO A 215 -43.26 -22.09 5.35
C PRO A 215 -42.31 -23.24 5.71
N TYR A 216 -41.05 -23.23 5.22
CA TYR A 216 -40.07 -24.29 5.47
C TYR A 216 -38.64 -23.73 5.66
N PRO A 217 -38.31 -23.15 6.83
CA PRO A 217 -36.98 -22.64 7.12
C PRO A 217 -35.94 -23.76 7.30
N ILE A 218 -34.75 -23.62 6.70
CA ILE A 218 -33.63 -24.55 6.90
C ILE A 218 -32.66 -23.97 7.94
N ARG A 219 -32.47 -24.66 9.06
CA ARG A 219 -31.49 -24.26 10.09
C ARG A 219 -30.14 -24.95 9.85
N ILE A 220 -29.12 -24.14 9.58
CA ILE A 220 -27.75 -24.59 9.38
C ILE A 220 -27.00 -24.48 10.73
N PRO A 221 -26.32 -25.54 11.21
CA PRO A 221 -25.54 -25.48 12.45
C PRO A 221 -24.49 -24.37 12.40
N GLY A 222 -24.46 -23.50 13.41
CA GLY A 222 -23.52 -22.39 13.51
C GLY A 222 -23.94 -21.09 12.80
N GLN A 223 -25.09 -21.07 12.11
CA GLN A 223 -25.66 -19.83 11.57
C GLN A 223 -26.76 -19.27 12.48
N CYS A 224 -26.89 -17.94 12.50
CA CYS A 224 -27.95 -17.26 13.24
C CYS A 224 -29.33 -17.52 12.63
N CYS A 225 -29.54 -17.11 11.37
CA CYS A 225 -30.85 -17.12 10.74
C CYS A 225 -31.05 -18.35 9.84
N PRO A 226 -32.30 -18.87 9.78
CA PRO A 226 -32.63 -19.94 8.86
C PRO A 226 -32.54 -19.46 7.40
N ASP A 227 -32.07 -20.34 6.52
CA ASP A 227 -32.08 -20.12 5.09
C ASP A 227 -33.44 -20.54 4.51
N CYS A 228 -34.19 -19.57 3.99
CA CYS A 228 -35.48 -19.79 3.32
C CYS A 228 -35.34 -20.05 1.81
N SER A 229 -34.14 -19.97 1.25
CA SER A 229 -33.83 -20.19 -0.17
C SER A 229 -33.17 -21.53 -0.47
N ALA A 230 -32.72 -22.25 0.55
CA ALA A 230 -31.94 -23.47 0.38
C ALA A 230 -32.75 -24.70 -0.09
N GLY A 231 -34.06 -24.80 0.19
CA GLY A 231 -34.80 -26.03 -0.14
C GLY A 231 -36.08 -26.31 0.67
N CYS A 232 -36.49 -27.58 0.70
CA CYS A 232 -37.70 -28.08 1.34
C CYS A 232 -37.36 -29.18 2.34
N THR A 233 -38.11 -29.28 3.44
CA THR A 233 -37.94 -30.35 4.43
C THR A 233 -39.04 -31.40 4.31
N TYR A 234 -38.68 -32.67 4.08
CA TYR A 234 -39.62 -33.80 4.05
C TYR A 234 -39.14 -34.92 4.99
N MET A 235 -39.99 -35.27 5.98
CA MET A 235 -39.69 -36.26 7.02
C MET A 235 -38.34 -36.06 7.73
N GLY A 236 -37.97 -34.80 8.00
CA GLY A 236 -36.72 -34.44 8.69
C GLY A 236 -35.46 -34.48 7.82
N ARG A 237 -35.59 -34.76 6.51
CA ARG A 237 -34.51 -34.62 5.52
C ARG A 237 -34.69 -33.35 4.72
N ILE A 238 -33.58 -32.70 4.40
CA ILE A 238 -33.54 -31.45 3.62
C ILE A 238 -33.21 -31.80 2.17
N PHE A 239 -34.00 -31.26 1.24
CA PHE A 239 -33.82 -31.41 -0.20
C PHE A 239 -33.65 -30.02 -0.82
N SER A 240 -32.71 -29.89 -1.74
CA SER A 240 -32.38 -28.63 -2.41
C SER A 240 -33.52 -28.19 -3.34
N ASN A 241 -33.60 -26.90 -3.67
CA ASN A 241 -34.57 -26.44 -4.68
C ASN A 241 -34.36 -27.18 -6.02
N ASN A 242 -35.46 -27.57 -6.67
CA ASN A 242 -35.51 -28.43 -7.86
C ASN A 242 -35.04 -29.88 -7.67
N GLU A 243 -34.72 -30.32 -6.45
CA GLU A 243 -34.32 -31.71 -6.19
C GLU A 243 -35.52 -32.64 -6.18
N THR A 244 -35.44 -33.73 -6.95
CA THR A 244 -36.44 -34.81 -6.96
C THR A 244 -36.05 -35.98 -6.04
N PHE A 245 -36.97 -36.43 -5.21
CA PHE A 245 -36.77 -37.51 -4.24
C PHE A 245 -37.96 -38.48 -4.18
N PRO A 246 -37.75 -39.76 -3.86
CA PRO A 246 -38.83 -40.74 -3.71
C PRO A 246 -39.64 -40.48 -2.44
N SER A 247 -40.96 -40.68 -2.51
CA SER A 247 -41.83 -40.59 -1.33
C SER A 247 -41.54 -41.76 -0.38
N ALA A 248 -41.39 -41.45 0.90
CA ALA A 248 -41.24 -42.46 1.96
C ALA A 248 -42.57 -43.17 2.32
N LEU A 249 -43.71 -42.63 1.88
CA LEU A 249 -45.03 -43.21 2.12
C LEU A 249 -45.47 -44.12 0.95
N ASP A 250 -44.99 -43.85 -0.26
CA ASP A 250 -45.35 -44.60 -1.45
C ASP A 250 -44.13 -44.74 -2.38
N PRO A 251 -43.62 -45.96 -2.61
CA PRO A 251 -42.44 -46.20 -3.44
C PRO A 251 -42.64 -45.90 -4.94
N CYS A 252 -43.87 -45.67 -5.39
CA CYS A 252 -44.18 -45.32 -6.77
C CYS A 252 -44.29 -43.79 -7.01
N LEU A 253 -44.23 -42.97 -5.96
CA LEU A 253 -44.34 -41.51 -6.06
C LEU A 253 -42.96 -40.84 -5.95
N SER A 254 -42.69 -39.89 -6.85
CA SER A 254 -41.57 -38.96 -6.74
C SER A 254 -42.06 -37.54 -6.46
N CYS A 255 -41.38 -36.86 -5.55
CA CYS A 255 -41.65 -35.48 -5.17
C CYS A 255 -40.51 -34.59 -5.69
N ILE A 256 -40.82 -33.34 -6.01
CA ILE A 256 -39.82 -32.31 -6.35
C ILE A 256 -39.93 -31.17 -5.35
N CYS A 257 -38.79 -30.74 -4.80
CA CYS A 257 -38.76 -29.53 -3.99
C CYS A 257 -38.85 -28.29 -4.88
N LEU A 258 -39.84 -27.43 -4.61
CA LEU A 258 -39.99 -26.14 -5.27
C LEU A 258 -40.15 -25.08 -4.19
N VAL A 259 -39.10 -24.29 -3.96
CA VAL A 259 -39.14 -23.12 -3.07
C VAL A 259 -39.96 -22.02 -3.77
N ARG A 260 -40.96 -21.46 -3.11
CA ARG A 260 -41.79 -20.35 -3.63
C ARG A 260 -41.40 -19.03 -2.99
#